data_AF-A0A397ZU32-F1
#
_entry.id   AF-A0A397ZU32-F1
#
_cell.length_a   1.000
_cell.length_b   1.000
_cell.length_c   1.000
_cell.angle_alpha   90.00
_cell.angle_beta   90.00
_cell.angle_gamma   90.00
#
_symmetry.space_group_name_H-M   'P 1'
#
loop_
_entity.id
_entity.type
_entity.pdbx_description
1 polymer ?
#
loop_
_entity_poly.entity_id
_entity_poly.type
_entity_poly.pdbx_seq_one_letter_code
_entity_poly.pdbx_strand_id
1 'polypeptide(L)'
;MATLSAWPWGNYGNLKYLLYAPLAAQVVYSLAYEEDYSRAFWCLNVLIICGLKGLVHVLWSTYNNMLFLTRTLRINPKGVDFKQIDHEWDWDNYILLQAILASMICYMSTPSMLIISTIPLWNMKGLIVSLVLHVTFSEPLYYFLHRSVHRNNYLFTRYHSFHHSSPVPNPMTANNATLLESLILFVVAGVPLIGSFLLGVGSISLIYGYAITFDFLRCLGHCNVEIFSHKVFETLPILRYLIYTPTYHSLHHQNMETNFCLFMPIFDVLGSTLNPNSWELQRKIRIAAGEPKREPEFVFLAHGVDVMSAMHAPFLFRSFASMPYTTRFFLLLMWPGTFMVMLVAWLWSKAFLCSFYTLRNHLCQTWLVPRLGFQYFLPFAKQGINNLIEDAILRADKLGVKVISLAALNKNEALNGGGTLFVNKHPDLRVRVVHGNTLTAAVILNEIPKDVKEVFLTGATSKLGRAIALYLCRRGVRVLMLTLSTERFQKIQKEAPAEFQNHLVQVTKYNAAQHCKTWIVGKWLTPREQSWAPEGTHFHQFVVPPILNFRRKCTYGDLAAMRLPKDVQGVGTCEYTMERGVVHACHAGGLVHMLEGWEHHEVGAIDVDRIDIVWEAAMRNGLSSVSSLSE
;
A
#
# COMPACT_ATOMS: atom_id res chain seq x y z
N MET A 1 28.28 -11.48 13.96
CA MET A 1 27.30 -10.40 14.20
C MET A 1 27.77 -9.61 15.42
N ALA A 2 27.73 -8.28 15.41
CA ALA A 2 28.16 -7.51 16.58
C ALA A 2 27.15 -7.70 17.74
N THR A 3 27.61 -7.74 18.99
CA THR A 3 26.74 -7.89 20.17
C THR A 3 25.68 -6.77 20.18
N LEU A 4 24.42 -7.07 20.46
CA LEU A 4 23.29 -6.11 20.45
C LEU A 4 22.96 -5.47 19.08
N SER A 5 23.53 -5.94 17.96
CA SER A 5 23.13 -5.47 16.62
C SER A 5 21.85 -6.13 16.10
N ALA A 6 21.35 -7.16 16.77
CA ALA A 6 20.14 -7.88 16.42
C ALA A 6 19.19 -8.06 17.61
N TRP A 7 17.93 -8.31 17.30
CA TRP A 7 16.86 -8.53 18.26
C TRP A 7 16.88 -9.99 18.78
N PRO A 8 16.75 -10.24 20.10
CA PRO A 8 16.79 -11.60 20.65
C PRO A 8 15.65 -12.49 20.13
N TRP A 9 14.52 -11.87 19.76
CA TRP A 9 13.33 -12.53 19.20
C TRP A 9 13.23 -12.39 17.67
N GLY A 10 14.29 -11.98 16.97
CA GLY A 10 14.25 -11.77 15.51
C GLY A 10 13.82 -13.01 14.72
N ASN A 11 14.10 -14.22 15.24
CA ASN A 11 13.74 -15.48 14.58
C ASN A 11 12.29 -15.92 14.84
N TYR A 12 11.54 -15.24 15.72
CA TYR A 12 10.17 -15.64 16.06
C TYR A 12 9.10 -15.09 15.11
N GLY A 13 9.44 -14.15 14.24
CA GLY A 13 8.46 -13.46 13.38
C GLY A 13 7.27 -12.96 14.21
N ASN A 14 6.05 -13.26 13.79
CA ASN A 14 4.84 -12.87 14.53
C ASN A 14 4.67 -13.56 15.89
N LEU A 15 5.39 -14.66 16.19
CA LEU A 15 5.32 -15.28 17.52
C LEU A 15 5.96 -14.42 18.61
N LYS A 16 6.73 -13.37 18.24
CA LYS A 16 7.30 -12.41 19.20
C LYS A 16 6.23 -11.78 20.11
N TYR A 17 4.99 -11.63 19.64
CA TYR A 17 3.90 -11.05 20.43
C TYR A 17 3.47 -11.93 21.62
N LEU A 18 3.84 -13.21 21.66
CA LEU A 18 3.65 -14.06 22.85
C LEU A 18 4.44 -13.56 24.06
N LEU A 19 5.44 -12.70 23.87
CA LEU A 19 6.17 -12.04 24.95
C LEU A 19 5.27 -11.08 25.77
N TYR A 20 4.10 -10.69 25.26
CA TYR A 20 3.07 -9.99 26.06
C TYR A 20 2.21 -10.92 26.92
N ALA A 21 2.23 -12.24 26.67
CA ALA A 21 1.34 -13.19 27.34
C ALA A 21 1.47 -13.19 28.88
N PRO A 22 2.67 -13.09 29.48
CA PRO A 22 2.78 -13.00 30.94
C PRO A 22 2.05 -11.79 31.53
N LEU A 23 2.08 -10.64 30.86
CA LEU A 23 1.39 -9.43 31.30
C LEU A 23 -0.13 -9.59 31.20
N ALA A 24 -0.61 -10.13 30.08
CA ALA A 24 -2.03 -10.39 29.89
C ALA A 24 -2.54 -11.44 30.89
N ALA A 25 -1.76 -12.50 31.12
CA ALA A 25 -2.08 -13.56 32.07
C ALA A 25 -2.16 -13.02 33.51
N GLN A 26 -1.23 -12.15 33.93
CA GLN A 26 -1.29 -11.51 35.24
C GLN A 26 -2.57 -10.69 35.42
N VAL A 27 -2.98 -9.91 34.40
CA VAL A 27 -4.22 -9.12 34.46
C VAL A 27 -5.44 -10.03 34.59
N VAL A 28 -5.53 -11.07 33.76
CA VAL A 28 -6.65 -12.03 33.80
C VAL A 28 -6.69 -12.79 35.11
N TYR A 29 -5.54 -13.24 35.62
CA TYR A 29 -5.42 -13.94 36.89
C TYR A 29 -5.93 -13.09 38.05
N SER A 30 -5.42 -11.86 38.18
CA SER A 30 -5.84 -10.95 39.24
C SER A 30 -7.33 -10.57 39.19
N LEU A 31 -7.90 -10.45 37.98
CA LEU A 31 -9.35 -10.23 37.82
C LEU A 31 -10.17 -11.46 38.19
N ALA A 32 -9.67 -12.68 37.92
CA ALA A 32 -10.39 -13.92 38.18
C ALA A 32 -10.36 -14.35 39.65
N TYR A 33 -9.24 -14.09 40.34
CA TYR A 33 -9.03 -14.50 41.73
C TYR A 33 -9.17 -13.35 42.74
N GLU A 34 -9.50 -12.14 42.27
CA GLU A 34 -9.63 -10.93 43.10
C GLU A 34 -8.39 -10.62 43.96
N GLU A 35 -7.19 -10.97 43.46
CA GLU A 35 -5.91 -10.82 44.15
C GLU A 35 -4.92 -9.97 43.34
N ASP A 36 -3.97 -9.32 44.03
CA ASP A 36 -2.82 -8.64 43.41
C ASP A 36 -3.18 -7.52 42.40
N TYR A 37 -4.25 -6.78 42.70
CA TYR A 37 -4.75 -5.67 41.88
C TYR A 37 -3.69 -4.61 41.53
N SER A 38 -2.69 -4.42 42.40
CA SER A 38 -1.62 -3.46 42.13
C SER A 38 -0.76 -3.87 40.93
N ARG A 39 -0.35 -5.14 40.87
CA ARG A 39 0.44 -5.66 39.74
C ARG A 39 -0.40 -5.73 38.47
N ALA A 40 -1.67 -6.14 38.59
CA ALA A 40 -2.59 -6.15 37.47
C ALA A 40 -2.79 -4.76 36.85
N PHE A 41 -2.92 -3.73 37.69
CA PHE A 41 -3.01 -2.35 37.23
C PHE A 41 -1.79 -1.95 36.41
N TRP A 42 -0.57 -2.20 36.88
CA TRP A 42 0.65 -1.87 36.14
C TRP A 42 0.79 -2.66 34.84
N CYS A 43 0.51 -3.96 34.85
CA CYS A 43 0.51 -4.79 33.65
C CYS A 43 -0.49 -4.26 32.61
N LEU A 44 -1.70 -3.90 33.04
CA LEU A 44 -2.72 -3.31 32.17
C LEU A 44 -2.26 -1.96 31.60
N ASN A 45 -1.70 -1.07 32.42
CA ASN A 45 -1.20 0.23 31.96
C ASN A 45 -0.06 0.08 30.93
N VAL A 46 0.86 -0.87 31.14
CA VAL A 46 1.93 -1.19 30.17
C VAL A 46 1.32 -1.64 28.85
N LEU A 47 0.36 -2.56 28.87
CA LEU A 47 -0.33 -3.04 27.66
C LEU A 47 -1.07 -1.91 26.93
N ILE A 48 -1.76 -1.03 27.66
CA ILE A 48 -2.43 0.15 27.09
C ILE A 48 -1.42 1.08 26.43
N ILE A 49 -0.30 1.41 27.10
CA ILE A 49 0.73 2.27 26.54
C ILE A 49 1.34 1.65 25.28
N CYS A 50 1.58 0.34 25.27
CA CYS A 50 2.07 -0.36 24.07
C CYS A 50 1.09 -0.22 22.88
N GLY A 51 -0.21 -0.41 23.14
CA GLY A 51 -1.25 -0.20 22.13
C GLY A 51 -1.31 1.24 21.62
N LEU A 52 -1.22 2.23 22.52
CA LEU A 52 -1.23 3.65 22.16
C LEU A 52 0.02 4.06 21.35
N LYS A 53 1.21 3.57 21.71
CA LYS A 53 2.44 3.79 20.95
C LYS A 53 2.30 3.22 19.53
N GLY A 54 1.79 1.99 19.42
CA GLY A 54 1.49 1.38 18.12
C GLY A 54 0.49 2.21 17.30
N LEU A 55 -0.57 2.71 17.94
CA LEU A 55 -1.57 3.55 17.31
C LEU A 55 -0.98 4.87 16.78
N VAL A 56 -0.09 5.54 17.52
CA VAL A 56 0.58 6.77 17.06
C VAL A 56 1.34 6.53 15.75
N HIS A 57 2.12 5.46 15.67
CA HIS A 57 2.86 5.10 14.46
C HIS A 57 1.93 4.80 13.29
N VAL A 58 0.86 4.04 13.52
CA VAL A 58 -0.14 3.72 12.49
C VAL A 58 -0.83 4.99 12.00
N LEU A 59 -1.28 5.89 12.89
CA LEU A 59 -1.93 7.14 12.51
C LEU A 59 -1.01 8.08 11.72
N TRP A 60 0.24 8.21 12.13
CA TRP A 60 1.24 8.96 11.36
C TRP A 60 1.51 8.34 10.00
N SER A 61 1.64 7.01 9.93
CA SER A 61 1.83 6.29 8.68
C SER A 61 0.61 6.46 7.76
N THR A 62 -0.60 6.42 8.31
CA THR A 62 -1.84 6.72 7.60
C THR A 62 -1.80 8.12 7.01
N TYR A 63 -1.55 9.14 7.83
CA TYR A 63 -1.44 10.53 7.35
C TYR A 63 -0.38 10.67 6.26
N ASN A 64 0.82 10.13 6.46
CA ASN A 64 1.92 10.15 5.49
C ASN A 64 1.49 9.56 4.12
N ASN A 65 0.73 8.47 4.14
CA ASN A 65 0.27 7.75 2.95
C ASN A 65 -1.05 8.26 2.36
N MET A 66 -1.76 9.19 3.02
CA MET A 66 -2.93 9.88 2.45
C MET A 66 -2.50 10.88 1.36
N LEU A 67 -1.99 10.37 0.23
CA LEU A 67 -1.39 11.15 -0.85
C LEU A 67 -2.34 12.18 -1.46
N PHE A 68 -3.65 11.97 -1.36
CA PHE A 68 -4.65 12.94 -1.74
C PHE A 68 -4.65 14.22 -0.87
N LEU A 69 -4.09 14.16 0.34
CA LEU A 69 -3.82 15.30 1.22
C LEU A 69 -2.34 15.73 1.17
N THR A 70 -1.42 14.77 1.17
CA THR A 70 -0.01 15.03 1.50
C THR A 70 0.92 15.23 0.31
N ARG A 71 0.54 14.82 -0.91
CA ARG A 71 1.45 14.77 -2.07
C ARG A 71 2.20 16.09 -2.35
N THR A 72 1.56 17.23 -2.11
CA THR A 72 2.13 18.55 -2.44
C THR A 72 3.18 19.01 -1.44
N LEU A 73 3.18 18.41 -0.25
CA LEU A 73 4.04 18.72 0.89
C LEU A 73 5.14 17.68 1.10
N ARG A 74 5.29 16.73 0.17
CA ARG A 74 6.27 15.65 0.32
C ARG A 74 7.70 16.17 0.19
N ILE A 75 8.58 15.68 1.05
CA ILE A 75 9.98 16.10 1.12
C ILE A 75 10.82 15.31 0.12
N ASN A 76 10.76 13.98 0.20
CA ASN A 76 11.36 13.06 -0.76
C ASN A 76 10.29 12.60 -1.76
N PRO A 77 10.45 12.88 -3.07
CA PRO A 77 9.47 12.52 -4.10
C PRO A 77 9.43 11.01 -4.39
N LYS A 78 10.49 10.25 -4.04
CA LYS A 78 10.58 8.81 -4.31
C LYS A 78 9.47 8.03 -3.58
N GLY A 79 8.99 6.95 -4.19
CA GLY A 79 8.06 6.02 -3.55
C GLY A 79 8.77 5.11 -2.57
N VAL A 80 8.02 4.59 -1.59
CA VAL A 80 8.50 3.58 -0.66
C VAL A 80 8.29 2.21 -1.30
N ASP A 81 9.36 1.44 -1.53
CA ASP A 81 9.29 0.15 -2.21
C ASP A 81 9.12 -1.04 -1.25
N PHE A 82 8.88 -2.23 -1.82
CA PHE A 82 8.78 -3.47 -1.04
C PHE A 82 10.03 -3.77 -0.20
N LYS A 83 11.24 -3.47 -0.71
CA LYS A 83 12.49 -3.73 0.01
C LYS A 83 12.56 -2.91 1.29
N GLN A 84 12.21 -1.63 1.21
CA GLN A 84 12.15 -0.77 2.40
C GLN A 84 11.04 -1.22 3.36
N ILE A 85 9.88 -1.66 2.85
CA ILE A 85 8.80 -2.20 3.70
C ILE A 85 9.28 -3.43 4.49
N ASP A 86 9.97 -4.36 3.84
CA ASP A 86 10.48 -5.56 4.51
C ASP A 86 11.58 -5.22 5.51
N HIS A 87 12.45 -4.27 5.17
CA HIS A 87 13.47 -3.75 6.07
C HIS A 87 12.89 -3.12 7.34
N GLU A 88 11.71 -2.51 7.24
CA GLU A 88 10.99 -1.84 8.34
C GLU A 88 9.91 -2.74 8.95
N TRP A 89 9.84 -4.03 8.61
CA TRP A 89 8.71 -4.88 8.97
C TRP A 89 8.50 -4.98 10.48
N ASP A 90 9.60 -5.08 11.23
CA ASP A 90 9.62 -5.23 12.69
C ASP A 90 9.93 -3.90 13.42
N TRP A 91 9.48 -2.77 12.85
CA TRP A 91 9.62 -1.43 13.43
C TRP A 91 9.11 -1.33 14.88
N ASP A 92 8.20 -2.22 15.28
CA ASP A 92 7.53 -2.26 16.58
C ASP A 92 8.32 -3.02 17.66
N ASN A 93 9.48 -3.61 17.32
CA ASN A 93 10.33 -4.33 18.28
C ASN A 93 10.69 -3.48 19.52
N TYR A 94 10.86 -2.17 19.35
CA TYR A 94 11.13 -1.27 20.48
C TYR A 94 9.96 -1.21 21.47
N ILE A 95 8.71 -1.32 21.02
CA ILE A 95 7.53 -1.31 21.92
C ILE A 95 7.61 -2.52 22.84
N LEU A 96 7.93 -3.68 22.26
CA LEU A 96 8.05 -4.92 23.01
C LEU A 96 9.20 -4.87 24.02
N LEU A 97 10.36 -4.34 23.61
CA LEU A 97 11.49 -4.12 24.51
C LEU A 97 11.10 -3.20 25.67
N GLN A 98 10.46 -2.06 25.39
CA GLN A 98 10.03 -1.11 26.41
C GLN A 98 9.00 -1.73 27.35
N ALA A 99 8.10 -2.59 26.84
CA ALA A 99 7.16 -3.34 27.67
C ALA A 99 7.88 -4.27 28.65
N ILE A 100 8.85 -5.04 28.16
CA ILE A 100 9.65 -5.96 28.99
C ILE A 100 10.41 -5.18 30.06
N LEU A 101 11.10 -4.10 29.68
CA LEU A 101 11.87 -3.27 30.60
C LEU A 101 10.98 -2.56 31.64
N ALA A 102 9.85 -2.00 31.21
CA ALA A 102 8.88 -1.39 32.12
C ALA A 102 8.33 -2.43 33.12
N SER A 103 8.06 -3.65 32.64
CA SER A 103 7.60 -4.74 33.48
C SER A 103 8.67 -5.14 34.49
N MET A 104 9.93 -5.31 34.07
CA MET A 104 11.05 -5.57 34.98
C MET A 104 11.17 -4.50 36.07
N ILE A 105 11.06 -3.21 35.70
CA ILE A 105 11.05 -2.11 36.67
C ILE A 105 9.90 -2.26 37.66
N CYS A 106 8.68 -2.55 37.20
CA CYS A 106 7.52 -2.79 38.06
C CYS A 106 7.66 -4.04 38.96
N TYR A 107 8.43 -5.05 38.57
CA TYR A 107 8.65 -6.24 39.41
C TYR A 107 9.83 -6.08 40.38
N MET A 108 10.84 -5.29 40.01
CA MET A 108 12.06 -5.08 40.81
C MET A 108 11.94 -3.92 41.81
N SER A 109 10.99 -3.01 41.62
CA SER A 109 10.81 -1.88 42.54
C SER A 109 10.19 -2.36 43.86
N THR A 110 10.65 -1.79 44.98
CA THR A 110 10.12 -2.14 46.30
C THR A 110 8.63 -1.81 46.40
N PRO A 111 7.84 -2.54 47.22
CA PRO A 111 6.40 -2.26 47.41
C PRO A 111 6.12 -0.78 47.74
N SER A 112 7.00 -0.12 48.49
CA SER A 112 6.90 1.31 48.82
C SER A 112 6.90 2.28 47.61
N MET A 113 7.49 1.90 46.47
CA MET A 113 7.52 2.73 45.26
C MET A 113 6.34 2.47 44.30
N LEU A 114 5.61 1.36 44.48
CA LEU A 114 4.55 0.87 43.58
C LEU A 114 3.14 0.89 44.19
N ILE A 115 2.99 1.35 45.43
CA ILE A 115 1.67 1.48 46.06
C ILE A 115 0.84 2.51 45.29
N ILE A 116 -0.23 2.05 44.66
CA ILE A 116 -1.16 2.85 43.84
C ILE A 116 -1.78 4.00 44.65
N SER A 117 -1.91 3.85 45.97
CA SER A 117 -2.51 4.89 46.82
C SER A 117 -1.65 6.14 47.00
N THR A 118 -0.43 6.20 46.46
CA THR A 118 0.46 7.38 46.58
C THR A 118 0.81 8.08 45.27
N ILE A 119 0.57 7.48 44.09
CA ILE A 119 0.87 8.15 42.81
C ILE A 119 -0.37 8.93 42.33
N PRO A 120 -0.29 10.26 42.21
CA PRO A 120 -1.42 11.05 41.73
C PRO A 120 -1.70 10.77 40.25
N LEU A 121 -2.97 10.83 39.86
CA LEU A 121 -3.37 10.77 38.45
C LEU A 121 -2.72 11.92 37.66
N TRP A 122 -2.74 13.13 38.20
CA TRP A 122 -2.23 14.35 37.57
C TRP A 122 -1.36 15.16 38.54
N ASN A 123 -0.23 15.67 38.06
CA ASN A 123 0.61 16.62 38.79
C ASN A 123 1.29 17.61 37.83
N MET A 124 0.88 18.89 37.88
CA MET A 124 1.45 19.94 37.02
C MET A 124 2.95 20.17 37.27
N LYS A 125 3.42 20.03 38.52
CA LYS A 125 4.85 20.17 38.83
C LYS A 125 5.67 19.09 38.10
N GLY A 126 5.13 17.88 37.99
CA GLY A 126 5.74 16.79 37.25
C GLY A 126 5.92 17.10 35.76
N LEU A 127 4.97 17.77 35.14
CA LEU A 127 5.09 18.21 33.74
C LEU A 127 6.20 19.25 33.55
N ILE A 128 6.27 20.25 34.43
CA ILE A 128 7.31 21.28 34.39
C ILE A 128 8.69 20.66 34.60
N VAL A 129 8.85 19.82 35.64
CA VAL A 129 10.09 19.13 35.94
C VAL A 129 10.51 18.21 34.79
N SER A 130 9.58 17.43 34.23
CA SER A 130 9.86 16.58 33.07
C SER A 130 10.31 17.38 31.85
N LEU A 131 9.68 18.52 31.56
CA LEU A 131 10.12 19.40 30.48
C LEU A 131 11.53 19.93 30.73
N VAL A 132 11.82 20.41 31.94
CA VAL A 132 13.17 20.88 32.30
C VAL A 132 14.19 19.76 32.15
N LEU A 133 13.90 18.56 32.67
CA LEU A 133 14.80 17.41 32.56
C LEU A 133 15.00 16.97 31.10
N HIS A 134 13.94 17.03 30.28
CA HIS A 134 14.02 16.70 28.87
C HIS A 134 14.98 17.65 28.13
N VAL A 135 14.80 18.96 28.32
CA VAL A 135 15.62 20.00 27.68
C VAL A 135 17.07 19.95 28.20
N THR A 136 17.26 19.79 29.51
CA THR A 136 18.60 19.92 30.13
C THR A 136 19.41 18.63 30.16
N PHE A 137 18.77 17.45 30.05
CA PHE A 137 19.46 16.16 30.09
C PHE A 137 19.18 15.31 28.86
N SER A 138 17.91 14.99 28.54
CA SER A 138 17.60 14.05 27.45
C SER A 138 18.07 14.54 26.08
N GLU A 139 17.82 15.81 25.76
CA GLU A 139 18.21 16.41 24.47
C GLU A 139 19.75 16.44 24.28
N PRO A 140 20.55 17.00 25.21
CA PRO A 140 22.01 16.92 25.11
C PRO A 140 22.53 15.49 25.07
N LEU A 141 22.00 14.60 25.92
CA LEU A 141 22.43 13.20 25.99
C LEU A 141 22.22 12.51 24.64
N TYR A 142 21.04 12.65 24.06
CA TYR A 142 20.76 12.11 22.72
C TYR A 142 21.68 12.72 21.67
N TYR A 143 21.81 14.05 21.65
CA TYR A 143 22.67 14.74 20.70
C TYR A 143 24.10 14.19 20.72
N PHE A 144 24.70 14.03 21.90
CA PHE A 144 26.05 13.50 22.03
C PHE A 144 26.15 12.03 21.59
N LEU A 145 25.21 11.19 22.00
CA LEU A 145 25.21 9.77 21.63
C LEU A 145 25.00 9.57 20.13
N HIS A 146 24.02 10.28 19.56
CA HIS A 146 23.70 10.25 18.14
C HIS A 146 24.88 10.73 17.28
N ARG A 147 25.50 11.87 17.65
CA ARG A 147 26.71 12.34 16.98
C ARG A 147 27.88 11.37 17.13
N SER A 148 28.01 10.70 18.27
CA SER A 148 29.10 9.74 18.51
C SER A 148 28.96 8.49 17.65
N VAL A 149 27.74 7.97 17.46
CA VAL A 149 27.51 6.82 16.58
C VAL A 149 27.77 7.17 15.12
N HIS A 150 27.53 8.41 14.69
CA HIS A 150 27.88 8.88 13.35
C HIS A 150 29.39 9.10 13.15
N ARG A 151 30.10 9.62 14.16
CA ARG A 151 31.54 9.88 14.07
C ARG A 151 32.38 8.61 14.07
N ASN A 152 31.91 7.55 14.70
CA ASN A 152 32.64 6.29 14.80
C ASN A 152 32.17 5.32 13.70
N ASN A 153 33.05 5.03 12.74
CA ASN A 153 32.74 4.16 11.61
C ASN A 153 32.26 2.75 12.03
N TYR A 154 32.81 2.20 13.13
CA TYR A 154 32.37 0.90 13.65
C TYR A 154 30.94 0.99 14.21
N LEU A 155 30.64 2.02 15.02
CA LEU A 155 29.30 2.20 15.58
C LEU A 155 28.25 2.49 14.49
N PHE A 156 28.60 3.33 13.53
CA PHE A 156 27.73 3.61 12.38
C PHE A 156 27.43 2.33 11.60
N THR A 157 28.46 1.64 11.12
CA THR A 157 28.30 0.47 10.23
C THR A 157 27.60 -0.72 10.92
N ARG A 158 27.75 -0.87 12.24
CA ARG A 158 27.20 -2.02 12.97
C ARG A 158 25.86 -1.76 13.63
N TYR A 159 25.53 -0.52 13.95
CA TYR A 159 24.32 -0.18 14.67
C TYR A 159 23.48 0.83 13.91
N HIS A 160 24.04 1.97 13.48
CA HIS A 160 23.21 3.06 12.96
C HIS A 160 22.90 3.02 11.45
N SER A 161 23.71 2.32 10.65
CA SER A 161 23.52 2.24 9.19
C SER A 161 22.23 1.51 8.81
N PHE A 162 21.75 0.61 9.67
CA PHE A 162 20.46 -0.08 9.51
C PHE A 162 19.29 0.91 9.57
N HIS A 163 19.36 1.92 10.43
CA HIS A 163 18.35 2.98 10.49
C HIS A 163 18.37 3.85 9.22
N HIS A 164 19.57 4.20 8.74
CA HIS A 164 19.77 5.03 7.56
C HIS A 164 19.56 4.32 6.22
N SER A 165 19.51 2.99 6.19
CA SER A 165 19.29 2.23 4.94
C SER A 165 17.86 2.34 4.41
N SER A 166 16.95 2.99 5.13
CA SER A 166 15.63 3.39 4.64
C SER A 166 15.72 4.72 3.87
N PRO A 167 15.71 4.71 2.52
CA PRO A 167 15.99 5.91 1.72
C PRO A 167 14.88 6.96 1.77
N VAL A 168 13.64 6.57 2.05
CA VAL A 168 12.50 7.46 2.17
C VAL A 168 12.03 7.43 3.62
N PRO A 169 12.30 8.46 4.45
CA PRO A 169 11.81 8.48 5.82
C PRO A 169 10.31 8.20 5.90
N ASN A 170 9.93 7.33 6.83
CA ASN A 170 8.54 7.00 7.11
C ASN A 170 8.34 6.93 8.63
N PRO A 171 7.13 7.14 9.16
CA PRO A 171 6.86 6.92 10.59
C PRO A 171 7.25 5.51 11.09
N MET A 172 7.25 4.50 10.22
CA MET A 172 7.78 3.17 10.56
C MET A 172 9.32 3.14 10.66
N THR A 173 10.03 3.98 9.89
CA THR A 173 11.50 4.14 9.99
C THR A 173 11.91 4.68 11.35
N ALA A 174 11.06 5.49 12.00
CA ALA A 174 11.41 6.22 13.21
C ALA A 174 12.06 5.33 14.27
N ASN A 175 11.50 4.14 14.53
CA ASN A 175 12.03 3.19 15.51
C ASN A 175 12.56 1.89 14.87
N ASN A 176 12.79 1.88 13.56
CA ASN A 176 13.47 0.78 12.88
C ASN A 176 14.98 0.88 13.11
N ALA A 177 15.44 0.27 14.20
CA ALA A 177 16.80 0.40 14.71
C ALA A 177 17.29 -0.93 15.32
N THR A 178 18.58 -0.99 15.62
CA THR A 178 19.16 -2.13 16.34
C THR A 178 18.75 -2.15 17.81
N LEU A 179 18.99 -3.29 18.48
CA LEU A 179 18.71 -3.43 19.92
C LEU A 179 19.50 -2.39 20.74
N LEU A 180 20.78 -2.17 20.42
CA LEU A 180 21.61 -1.18 21.13
C LEU A 180 21.04 0.24 21.02
N GLU A 181 20.66 0.68 19.82
CA GLU A 181 20.07 2.00 19.62
C GLU A 181 18.74 2.14 20.36
N SER A 182 17.93 1.08 20.37
CA SER A 182 16.65 1.07 21.08
C SER A 182 16.84 1.15 22.61
N LEU A 183 17.89 0.51 23.15
CA LEU A 183 18.27 0.64 24.56
C LEU A 183 18.76 2.06 24.89
N ILE A 184 19.60 2.65 24.04
CA ILE A 184 20.05 4.04 24.17
C ILE A 184 18.84 4.98 24.20
N LEU A 185 17.93 4.83 23.25
CA LEU A 185 16.73 5.66 23.17
C LEU A 185 15.81 5.46 24.38
N PHE A 186 15.68 4.24 24.88
CA PHE A 186 14.92 3.97 26.11
C PHE A 186 15.50 4.71 27.32
N VAL A 187 16.83 4.71 27.48
CA VAL A 187 17.49 5.46 28.55
C VAL A 187 17.22 6.96 28.40
N VAL A 188 17.44 7.51 27.19
CA VAL A 188 17.19 8.94 26.89
C VAL A 188 15.73 9.34 27.20
N ALA A 189 14.77 8.52 26.78
CA ALA A 189 13.35 8.75 27.05
C ALA A 189 13.00 8.55 28.53
N GLY A 190 13.71 7.67 29.23
CA GLY A 190 13.49 7.38 30.65
C GLY A 190 13.90 8.50 31.60
N VAL A 191 14.93 9.30 31.25
CA VAL A 191 15.49 10.34 32.14
C VAL A 191 14.43 11.29 32.73
N PRO A 192 13.52 11.92 31.94
CA PRO A 192 12.58 12.89 32.48
C PRO A 192 11.47 12.24 33.31
N LEU A 193 11.09 11.01 32.93
CA LEU A 193 10.13 10.21 33.70
C LEU A 193 10.73 9.83 35.05
N ILE A 194 11.86 9.11 35.06
CA ILE A 194 12.52 8.64 36.28
C ILE A 194 12.86 9.83 37.18
N GLY A 195 13.45 10.91 36.64
CA GLY A 195 13.79 12.09 37.43
C GLY A 195 12.58 12.76 38.08
N SER A 196 11.42 12.80 37.40
CA SER A 196 10.19 13.33 38.00
C SER A 196 9.67 12.46 39.15
N PHE A 197 9.78 11.13 39.05
CA PHE A 197 9.42 10.21 40.13
C PHE A 197 10.41 10.29 41.30
N LEU A 198 11.71 10.40 41.04
CA LEU A 198 12.74 10.59 42.08
C LEU A 198 12.56 11.90 42.85
N LEU A 199 12.06 12.95 42.19
CA LEU A 199 11.74 14.24 42.81
C LEU A 199 10.36 14.26 43.49
N GLY A 200 9.64 13.13 43.53
CA GLY A 200 8.34 13.01 44.19
C GLY A 200 7.18 13.75 43.49
N VAL A 201 7.36 14.15 42.22
CA VAL A 201 6.36 14.90 41.44
C VAL A 201 5.79 14.11 40.26
N GLY A 202 6.14 12.82 40.14
CA GLY A 202 5.60 11.92 39.13
C GLY A 202 4.08 11.73 39.21
N SER A 203 3.47 11.36 38.08
CA SER A 203 2.03 11.09 37.98
C SER A 203 1.74 10.10 36.86
N ILE A 204 0.57 9.46 36.89
CA ILE A 204 0.13 8.52 35.83
C ILE A 204 0.00 9.26 34.48
N SER A 205 -0.66 10.42 34.46
CA SER A 205 -0.80 11.23 33.25
C SER A 205 0.55 11.66 32.66
N LEU A 206 1.58 11.86 33.48
CA LEU A 206 2.93 12.16 32.99
C LEU A 206 3.55 10.98 32.24
N ILE A 207 3.41 9.75 32.75
CA ILE A 207 3.91 8.54 32.06
C ILE A 207 3.30 8.45 30.66
N TYR A 208 1.96 8.52 30.59
CA TYR A 208 1.22 8.48 29.33
C TYR A 208 1.59 9.64 28.41
N GLY A 209 1.45 10.87 28.91
CA GLY A 209 1.65 12.09 28.14
C GLY A 209 3.05 12.16 27.54
N TYR A 210 4.08 11.91 28.34
CA TYR A 210 5.46 11.96 27.88
C TYR A 210 5.78 10.80 26.91
N ALA A 211 5.42 9.55 27.24
CA ALA A 211 5.72 8.40 26.40
C ALA A 211 5.07 8.50 25.00
N ILE A 212 3.83 8.98 24.94
CA ILE A 212 3.10 9.17 23.69
C ILE A 212 3.61 10.39 22.92
N THR A 213 3.91 11.50 23.61
CA THR A 213 4.49 12.70 22.96
C THR A 213 5.87 12.42 22.37
N PHE A 214 6.70 11.63 23.05
CA PHE A 214 8.03 11.24 22.56
C PHE A 214 7.94 10.50 21.22
N ASP A 215 7.08 9.48 21.13
CA ASP A 215 6.87 8.73 19.89
C ASP A 215 6.18 9.56 18.81
N PHE A 216 5.26 10.45 19.21
CA PHE A 216 4.61 11.39 18.30
C PHE A 216 5.63 12.31 17.63
N LEU A 217 6.54 12.91 18.39
CA LEU A 217 7.59 13.79 17.84
C LEU A 217 8.59 13.01 16.98
N ARG A 218 8.98 11.80 17.41
CA ARG A 218 9.81 10.89 16.59
C ARG A 218 9.16 10.60 15.23
N CYS A 219 7.87 10.25 15.22
CA CYS A 219 7.12 9.97 14.00
C CYS A 219 6.96 11.21 13.12
N LEU A 220 6.72 12.37 13.74
CA LEU A 220 6.70 13.66 13.06
C LEU A 220 8.01 13.91 12.33
N GLY A 221 9.16 13.75 12.98
CA GLY A 221 10.48 13.94 12.34
C GLY A 221 10.70 13.01 11.13
N HIS A 222 10.29 11.75 11.22
CA HIS A 222 10.47 10.78 10.13
C HIS A 222 9.32 10.78 9.10
N CYS A 223 8.33 11.66 9.26
CA CYS A 223 7.25 11.78 8.29
C CYS A 223 7.80 12.40 7.00
N ASN A 224 7.44 11.85 5.84
CA ASN A 224 7.88 12.39 4.55
C ASN A 224 7.01 13.58 4.09
N VAL A 225 6.45 14.35 5.02
CA VAL A 225 5.47 15.41 4.76
C VAL A 225 5.79 16.61 5.61
N GLU A 226 6.03 17.76 4.99
CA GLU A 226 6.31 19.00 5.71
C GLU A 226 5.01 19.68 6.18
N ILE A 227 4.68 19.45 7.46
CA ILE A 227 3.45 19.93 8.08
C ILE A 227 3.56 21.38 8.61
N PHE A 228 4.76 21.85 8.96
CA PHE A 228 4.96 23.18 9.50
C PHE A 228 4.86 24.22 8.39
N SER A 229 4.09 25.28 8.63
CA SER A 229 4.06 26.44 7.75
C SER A 229 5.31 27.29 7.95
N HIS A 230 5.94 27.75 6.87
CA HIS A 230 7.09 28.68 6.94
C HIS A 230 6.74 29.98 7.67
N LYS A 231 5.48 30.43 7.58
CA LYS A 231 4.98 31.63 8.26
C LYS A 231 5.12 31.55 9.79
N VAL A 232 5.05 30.35 10.37
CA VAL A 232 5.19 30.17 11.83
C VAL A 232 6.60 30.56 12.27
N PHE A 233 7.61 30.15 11.52
CA PHE A 233 9.02 30.46 11.83
C PHE A 233 9.44 31.87 11.40
N GLU A 234 8.71 32.49 10.48
CA GLU A 234 8.90 33.90 10.14
C GLU A 234 8.32 34.82 11.22
N THR A 235 7.14 34.50 11.74
CA THR A 235 6.49 35.27 12.82
C THR A 235 7.17 35.03 14.17
N LEU A 236 7.56 33.78 14.48
CA LEU A 236 8.23 33.41 15.72
C LEU A 236 9.52 32.62 15.44
N PRO A 237 10.62 33.31 15.08
CA PRO A 237 11.89 32.67 14.73
C PRO A 237 12.51 31.84 15.83
N ILE A 238 12.10 31.96 17.09
CA ILE A 238 12.65 31.13 18.16
C ILE A 238 12.13 29.69 18.14
N LEU A 239 10.89 29.45 17.69
CA LEU A 239 10.26 28.11 17.67
C LEU A 239 11.06 27.10 16.85
N ARG A 240 11.68 27.64 15.83
CA ARG A 240 12.63 27.05 14.91
C ARG A 240 13.79 26.30 15.59
N TYR A 241 14.20 26.73 16.78
CA TYR A 241 15.24 26.09 17.58
C TYR A 241 14.69 25.19 18.69
N LEU A 242 13.39 25.28 18.97
CA LEU A 242 12.70 24.52 20.02
C LEU A 242 12.02 23.26 19.50
N ILE A 243 11.72 23.19 18.19
CA ILE A 243 11.17 22.00 17.56
C ILE A 243 11.69 21.86 16.13
N TYR A 244 12.24 20.70 15.82
CA TYR A 244 12.64 20.31 14.48
C TYR A 244 11.42 20.01 13.60
N THR A 245 11.60 20.12 12.28
CA THR A 245 10.55 19.75 11.32
C THR A 245 10.85 18.42 10.64
N PRO A 246 9.86 17.82 9.96
CA PRO A 246 10.12 16.62 9.16
C PRO A 246 11.17 16.87 8.07
N THR A 247 11.23 18.09 7.50
CA THR A 247 12.29 18.48 6.55
C THR A 247 13.67 18.48 7.18
N TYR A 248 13.79 19.01 8.41
CA TYR A 248 15.05 19.04 9.16
C TYR A 248 15.64 17.65 9.33
N HIS A 249 14.83 16.71 9.78
CA HIS A 249 15.27 15.33 10.02
C HIS A 249 15.46 14.56 8.71
N SER A 250 14.62 14.80 7.70
CA SER A 250 14.84 14.20 6.37
C SER A 250 16.17 14.62 5.74
N LEU A 251 16.64 15.84 5.99
CA LEU A 251 17.97 16.29 5.57
C LEU A 251 19.11 15.57 6.31
N HIS A 252 18.91 15.18 7.58
CA HIS A 252 19.89 14.37 8.30
C HIS A 252 20.11 13.01 7.62
N HIS A 253 19.04 12.35 7.16
CA HIS A 253 19.14 11.09 6.40
C HIS A 253 19.85 11.26 5.03
N GLN A 254 19.88 12.47 4.47
CA GLN A 254 20.56 12.77 3.20
C GLN A 254 22.00 13.24 3.41
N ASN A 255 22.23 14.03 4.47
CA ASN A 255 23.52 14.56 4.88
C ASN A 255 23.75 14.19 6.36
N MET A 256 24.31 13.00 6.52
CA MET A 256 24.53 12.31 7.81
C MET A 256 25.58 12.98 8.72
N GLU A 257 26.15 14.12 8.31
CA GLU A 257 27.11 14.90 9.11
C GLU A 257 26.47 16.06 9.88
N THR A 258 25.16 16.26 9.73
CA THR A 258 24.42 17.42 10.26
C THR A 258 23.12 17.00 10.95
N ASN A 259 22.51 17.90 11.75
CA ASN A 259 21.17 17.75 12.32
C ASN A 259 21.01 16.53 13.25
N PHE A 260 21.71 16.49 14.39
CA PHE A 260 21.74 15.37 15.34
C PHE A 260 20.78 15.47 16.54
N CYS A 261 20.08 16.60 16.74
CA CYS A 261 19.18 16.79 17.88
C CYS A 261 18.10 15.71 17.99
N LEU A 262 17.54 15.53 19.18
CA LEU A 262 16.39 14.65 19.35
C LEU A 262 15.14 15.34 18.79
N PHE A 263 14.74 16.46 19.40
CA PHE A 263 13.63 17.29 18.93
C PHE A 263 13.99 18.77 18.83
N MET A 264 15.04 19.25 19.49
CA MET A 264 15.35 20.68 19.60
C MET A 264 16.61 21.09 18.82
N PRO A 265 16.50 21.78 17.66
CA PRO A 265 17.65 22.19 16.86
C PRO A 265 18.65 23.12 17.56
N ILE A 266 18.31 23.70 18.71
CA ILE A 266 19.26 24.49 19.52
C ILE A 266 20.55 23.73 19.83
N PHE A 267 20.49 22.41 20.04
CA PHE A 267 21.69 21.60 20.33
C PHE A 267 22.61 21.45 19.12
N ASP A 268 22.05 21.43 17.92
CA ASP A 268 22.84 21.48 16.68
C ASP A 268 23.45 22.86 16.43
N VAL A 269 22.79 23.94 16.86
CA VAL A 269 23.39 25.29 16.83
C VAL A 269 24.58 25.35 17.79
N LEU A 270 24.38 24.95 19.05
CA LEU A 270 25.44 24.94 20.07
C LEU A 270 26.61 24.02 19.67
N GLY A 271 26.31 22.88 19.06
CA GLY A 271 27.30 21.92 18.61
C GLY A 271 27.91 22.18 17.24
N SER A 272 27.50 23.26 16.57
CA SER A 272 27.90 23.65 15.21
C SER A 272 27.68 22.55 14.16
N THR A 273 26.53 21.87 14.25
CA THR A 273 26.12 20.77 13.36
C THR A 273 24.79 21.02 12.66
N LEU A 274 24.23 22.23 12.77
CA LEU A 274 23.01 22.62 12.07
C LEU A 274 23.26 22.67 10.55
N ASN A 275 22.44 21.94 9.79
CA ASN A 275 22.47 22.02 8.33
C ASN A 275 21.96 23.40 7.87
N PRO A 276 22.73 24.14 7.05
CA PRO A 276 22.33 25.48 6.61
C PRO A 276 21.06 25.48 5.75
N ASN A 277 20.75 24.36 5.07
CA ASN A 277 19.63 24.25 4.14
C ASN A 277 18.29 23.92 4.81
N SER A 278 18.27 23.56 6.10
CA SER A 278 17.05 23.11 6.80
C SER A 278 15.87 24.07 6.65
N TRP A 279 16.15 25.35 6.87
CA TRP A 279 15.19 26.45 6.85
C TRP A 279 14.69 26.75 5.44
N GLU A 280 15.63 26.85 4.51
CA GLU A 280 15.35 27.21 3.14
C GLU A 280 14.59 26.10 2.42
N LEU A 281 14.95 24.84 2.63
CA LEU A 281 14.25 23.70 2.05
C LEU A 281 12.81 23.59 2.59
N GLN A 282 12.62 23.75 3.90
CA GLN A 282 11.29 23.74 4.50
C GLN A 282 10.41 24.84 3.88
N ARG A 283 10.93 26.06 3.76
CA ARG A 283 10.24 27.17 3.11
C ARG A 283 9.91 26.85 1.65
N LYS A 284 10.88 26.37 0.87
CA LYS A 284 10.70 26.01 -0.55
C LYS A 284 9.59 24.99 -0.73
N ILE A 285 9.57 23.92 0.07
CA ILE A 285 8.51 22.89 0.01
C ILE A 285 7.13 23.50 0.28
N ARG A 286 7.01 24.37 1.28
CA ARG A 286 5.74 25.01 1.64
C ARG A 286 5.25 26.02 0.61
N ILE A 287 6.14 26.77 -0.03
CA ILE A 287 5.78 27.69 -1.12
C ILE A 287 5.36 26.87 -2.36
N ALA A 288 6.16 25.88 -2.73
CA ALA A 288 5.89 25.02 -3.88
C ALA A 288 4.65 24.14 -3.70
N ALA A 289 4.04 24.08 -2.52
CA ALA A 289 2.81 23.32 -2.28
C ALA A 289 1.61 23.85 -3.10
N GLY A 290 1.61 25.15 -3.43
CA GLY A 290 0.61 25.78 -4.29
C GLY A 290 0.94 25.76 -5.78
N GLU A 291 2.14 25.32 -6.15
CA GLU A 291 2.62 25.29 -7.53
C GLU A 291 2.21 23.99 -8.24
N PRO A 292 2.09 24.02 -9.59
CA PRO A 292 1.93 22.81 -10.38
C PRO A 292 3.04 21.80 -10.06
N LYS A 293 2.64 20.62 -9.58
CA LYS A 293 3.57 19.50 -9.35
C LYS A 293 3.77 18.73 -10.64
N ARG A 294 4.85 17.95 -10.66
CA ARG A 294 5.13 16.98 -11.71
C ARG A 294 3.87 16.19 -12.07
N GLU A 295 3.50 16.28 -13.35
CA GLU A 295 2.34 15.62 -13.92
C GLU A 295 2.63 14.12 -14.09
N PRO A 296 1.67 13.22 -13.81
CA PRO A 296 1.85 11.82 -14.11
C PRO A 296 1.69 11.56 -15.61
N GLU A 297 2.57 10.79 -16.20
CA GLU A 297 2.44 10.40 -17.61
C GLU A 297 1.40 9.28 -17.78
N PHE A 298 1.19 8.46 -16.75
CA PHE A 298 0.22 7.36 -16.75
C PHE A 298 -0.64 7.35 -15.48
N VAL A 299 -1.95 7.15 -15.66
CA VAL A 299 -2.92 6.97 -14.57
C VAL A 299 -3.70 5.67 -14.75
N PHE A 300 -3.68 4.81 -13.74
CA PHE A 300 -4.57 3.66 -13.61
C PHE A 300 -5.77 4.04 -12.72
N LEU A 301 -6.97 4.11 -13.31
CA LEU A 301 -8.20 4.48 -12.61
C LEU A 301 -8.90 3.22 -12.06
N ALA A 302 -8.67 2.95 -10.79
CA ALA A 302 -9.17 1.79 -10.05
C ALA A 302 -10.42 2.10 -9.20
N HIS A 303 -10.98 1.07 -8.57
CA HIS A 303 -12.09 1.15 -7.62
C HIS A 303 -11.93 0.09 -6.52
N GLY A 304 -12.62 0.24 -5.39
CA GLY A 304 -12.60 -0.79 -4.34
C GLY A 304 -13.46 -1.99 -4.73
N VAL A 305 -13.09 -3.20 -4.28
CA VAL A 305 -13.86 -4.42 -4.59
C VAL A 305 -15.04 -4.54 -3.63
N ASP A 306 -14.75 -4.57 -2.33
CA ASP A 306 -15.70 -4.62 -1.23
C ASP A 306 -15.15 -3.89 0.02
N VAL A 307 -15.92 -3.87 1.10
CA VAL A 307 -15.57 -3.17 2.36
C VAL A 307 -14.32 -3.77 3.01
N MET A 308 -14.13 -5.08 2.97
CA MET A 308 -12.95 -5.74 3.53
C MET A 308 -11.70 -5.38 2.73
N SER A 309 -11.79 -5.39 1.41
CA SER A 309 -10.71 -5.00 0.49
C SER A 309 -10.31 -3.53 0.65
N ALA A 310 -11.26 -2.65 1.03
CA ALA A 310 -10.98 -1.24 1.24
C ALA A 310 -10.03 -1.00 2.43
N MET A 311 -10.06 -1.88 3.45
CA MET A 311 -9.11 -1.84 4.57
C MET A 311 -7.68 -2.19 4.18
N HIS A 312 -7.48 -2.68 2.95
CA HIS A 312 -6.18 -3.00 2.38
C HIS A 312 -5.51 -1.82 1.66
N ALA A 313 -6.11 -0.63 1.72
CA ALA A 313 -5.54 0.57 1.13
C ALA A 313 -4.21 0.96 1.80
N PRO A 314 -3.22 1.48 1.04
CA PRO A 314 -1.90 1.83 1.56
C PRO A 314 -1.92 2.91 2.65
N PHE A 315 -2.93 3.78 2.63
CA PHE A 315 -3.13 4.80 3.66
C PHE A 315 -3.82 4.29 4.92
N LEU A 316 -4.31 3.05 4.96
CA LEU A 316 -4.80 2.43 6.19
C LEU A 316 -3.72 1.56 6.82
N PHE A 317 -3.23 0.57 6.07
CA PHE A 317 -2.21 -0.36 6.53
C PHE A 317 -1.18 -0.60 5.42
N ARG A 318 -0.07 0.14 5.45
CA ARG A 318 1.06 -0.04 4.53
C ARG A 318 1.54 -1.48 4.50
N SER A 319 1.66 -2.14 5.64
CA SER A 319 2.11 -3.54 5.73
C SER A 319 1.15 -4.48 5.00
N PHE A 320 -0.16 -4.33 5.18
CA PHE A 320 -1.14 -5.15 4.47
C PHE A 320 -1.11 -4.85 2.98
N ALA A 321 -1.18 -3.58 2.57
CA ALA A 321 -1.11 -3.18 1.18
C ALA A 321 0.12 -3.70 0.44
N SER A 322 1.23 -3.99 1.15
CA SER A 322 2.45 -4.57 0.58
C SER A 322 2.38 -6.07 0.27
N MET A 323 1.33 -6.76 0.70
CA MET A 323 1.12 -8.19 0.48
C MET A 323 -0.08 -8.40 -0.47
N PRO A 324 -0.20 -9.55 -1.13
CA PRO A 324 -1.43 -9.91 -1.82
C PRO A 324 -2.63 -9.89 -0.86
N TYR A 325 -3.76 -9.36 -1.32
CA TYR A 325 -4.98 -9.27 -0.54
C TYR A 325 -5.44 -10.65 -0.08
N THR A 326 -5.69 -10.77 1.23
CA THR A 326 -6.36 -11.91 1.86
C THR A 326 -7.35 -11.40 2.88
N THR A 327 -8.48 -12.11 3.03
CA THR A 327 -9.47 -11.77 4.06
C THR A 327 -8.89 -12.09 5.44
N ARG A 328 -8.73 -11.06 6.27
CA ARG A 328 -8.26 -11.19 7.65
C ARG A 328 -9.44 -11.03 8.60
N PHE A 329 -9.87 -12.12 9.24
CA PHE A 329 -11.07 -12.13 10.07
C PHE A 329 -11.02 -11.13 11.23
N PHE A 330 -9.86 -10.87 11.83
CA PHE A 330 -9.73 -9.90 12.91
C PHE A 330 -10.04 -8.45 12.48
N LEU A 331 -10.00 -8.14 11.18
CA LEU A 331 -10.41 -6.83 10.66
C LEU A 331 -11.92 -6.63 10.63
N LEU A 332 -12.73 -7.67 10.89
CA LEU A 332 -14.18 -7.52 11.03
C LEU A 332 -14.56 -6.52 12.12
N LEU A 333 -13.73 -6.35 13.16
CA LEU A 333 -13.94 -5.34 14.19
C LEU A 333 -13.91 -3.91 13.62
N MET A 334 -13.13 -3.66 12.57
CA MET A 334 -13.02 -2.37 11.87
C MET A 334 -14.05 -2.20 10.76
N TRP A 335 -14.81 -3.25 10.44
CA TRP A 335 -15.78 -3.24 9.34
C TRP A 335 -16.87 -2.17 9.51
N PRO A 336 -17.53 -2.00 10.69
CA PRO A 336 -18.58 -0.98 10.84
C PRO A 336 -18.05 0.44 10.59
N GLY A 337 -16.86 0.75 11.11
CA GLY A 337 -16.22 2.05 10.86
C GLY A 337 -15.89 2.25 9.38
N THR A 338 -15.33 1.23 8.73
CA THR A 338 -15.01 1.28 7.30
C THR A 338 -16.26 1.43 6.43
N PHE A 339 -17.36 0.78 6.80
CA PHE A 339 -18.64 0.94 6.14
C PHE A 339 -19.18 2.37 6.25
N MET A 340 -19.06 3.01 7.41
CA MET A 340 -19.42 4.42 7.58
C MET A 340 -18.55 5.34 6.73
N VAL A 341 -17.22 5.11 6.69
CA VAL A 341 -16.31 5.85 5.80
C VAL A 341 -16.71 5.68 4.33
N MET A 342 -17.12 4.47 3.92
CA MET A 342 -17.61 4.23 2.58
C MET A 342 -18.89 5.03 2.29
N LEU A 343 -19.84 5.14 3.23
CA LEU A 343 -21.06 5.93 3.04
C LEU A 343 -20.74 7.41 2.86
N VAL A 344 -19.83 7.95 3.69
CA VAL A 344 -19.34 9.33 3.57
C VAL A 344 -18.65 9.55 2.22
N ALA A 345 -17.80 8.62 1.80
CA ALA A 345 -17.10 8.69 0.52
C ALA A 345 -18.07 8.56 -0.67
N TRP A 346 -19.18 7.83 -0.52
CA TRP A 346 -20.23 7.76 -1.53
C TRP A 346 -20.81 9.16 -1.80
N LEU A 347 -21.13 9.90 -0.75
CA LEU A 347 -21.80 11.20 -0.86
C LEU A 347 -20.89 12.32 -1.36
N TRP A 348 -19.65 12.40 -0.89
CA TRP A 348 -18.82 13.60 -1.07
C TRP A 348 -17.48 13.41 -1.77
N SER A 349 -17.03 12.16 -1.97
CA SER A 349 -15.67 11.93 -2.46
C SER A 349 -15.57 11.99 -3.98
N LYS A 350 -14.42 12.47 -4.45
CA LYS A 350 -14.01 12.52 -5.86
C LYS A 350 -12.92 11.47 -6.12
N ALA A 351 -12.60 11.20 -7.39
CA ALA A 351 -11.45 10.36 -7.71
C ALA A 351 -10.15 10.95 -7.12
N PHE A 352 -9.40 10.14 -6.38
CA PHE A 352 -8.25 10.60 -5.60
C PHE A 352 -7.02 9.71 -5.76
N LEU A 353 -5.83 10.28 -5.50
CA LEU A 353 -4.55 9.58 -5.61
C LEU A 353 -4.39 8.57 -4.46
N CYS A 354 -4.22 7.29 -4.79
CA CYS A 354 -4.06 6.21 -3.81
C CYS A 354 -2.59 5.78 -3.67
N SER A 355 -1.93 5.52 -4.79
CA SER A 355 -0.52 5.13 -4.83
C SER A 355 0.14 5.64 -6.11
N PHE A 356 1.47 5.58 -6.17
CA PHE A 356 2.24 5.93 -7.35
C PHE A 356 3.54 5.12 -7.38
N TYR A 357 4.16 5.04 -8.54
CA TYR A 357 5.49 4.48 -8.73
C TYR A 357 6.20 5.21 -9.88
N THR A 358 7.46 4.88 -10.11
CA THR A 358 8.22 5.44 -11.23
C THR A 358 8.84 4.33 -12.06
N LEU A 359 8.70 4.40 -13.38
CA LEU A 359 9.35 3.50 -14.33
C LEU A 359 10.12 4.31 -15.35
N ARG A 360 11.45 4.19 -15.39
CA ARG A 360 12.33 4.93 -16.33
C ARG A 360 12.04 6.43 -16.39
N ASN A 361 11.94 7.05 -15.21
CA ASN A 361 11.55 8.44 -15.04
C ASN A 361 10.15 8.78 -15.56
N HIS A 362 9.22 7.84 -15.77
CA HIS A 362 7.79 8.10 -15.92
C HIS A 362 7.08 7.91 -14.58
N LEU A 363 6.35 8.92 -14.12
CA LEU A 363 5.50 8.91 -12.94
C LEU A 363 4.15 8.26 -13.28
N CYS A 364 3.95 7.08 -12.71
CA CYS A 364 2.71 6.31 -12.83
C CYS A 364 1.89 6.47 -11.54
N GLN A 365 0.59 6.74 -11.67
CA GLN A 365 -0.30 6.90 -10.52
C GLN A 365 -1.49 5.94 -10.59
N THR A 366 -1.93 5.46 -9.42
CA THR A 366 -3.21 4.78 -9.27
C THR A 366 -4.19 5.73 -8.61
N TRP A 367 -5.25 6.09 -9.32
CA TRP A 367 -6.36 6.87 -8.78
C TRP A 367 -7.50 5.94 -8.41
N LEU A 368 -8.20 6.23 -7.32
CA LEU A 368 -9.38 5.48 -6.89
C LEU A 368 -10.65 6.28 -7.13
N VAL A 369 -11.58 5.68 -7.88
CA VAL A 369 -12.99 6.05 -7.82
C VAL A 369 -13.52 5.52 -6.48
N PRO A 370 -14.06 6.38 -5.59
CA PRO A 370 -14.50 6.02 -4.24
C PRO A 370 -15.83 5.25 -4.26
N ARG A 371 -15.85 4.12 -4.97
CA ARG A 371 -17.00 3.23 -5.16
C ARG A 371 -16.53 1.79 -5.06
N LEU A 372 -17.27 1.00 -4.28
CA LEU A 372 -17.10 -0.43 -4.14
C LEU A 372 -17.85 -1.16 -5.25
N GLY A 373 -17.44 -2.40 -5.55
CA GLY A 373 -17.92 -3.19 -6.68
C GLY A 373 -19.44 -3.34 -6.70
N PHE A 374 -20.08 -3.59 -5.56
CA PHE A 374 -21.54 -3.73 -5.50
C PHE A 374 -22.29 -2.48 -5.98
N GLN A 375 -21.70 -1.28 -5.81
CA GLN A 375 -22.34 -0.02 -6.18
C GLN A 375 -22.42 0.15 -7.71
N TYR A 376 -21.54 -0.49 -8.49
CA TYR A 376 -21.58 -0.48 -9.95
C TYR A 376 -22.79 -1.23 -10.52
N PHE A 377 -23.41 -2.10 -9.72
CA PHE A 377 -24.58 -2.87 -10.12
C PHE A 377 -25.89 -2.23 -9.66
N LEU A 378 -25.84 -1.08 -8.98
CA LEU A 378 -27.02 -0.32 -8.56
C LEU A 378 -27.44 0.65 -9.67
N PRO A 379 -28.64 0.50 -10.29
CA PRO A 379 -29.06 1.33 -11.42
C PRO A 379 -29.03 2.83 -11.14
N PHE A 380 -29.44 3.25 -9.93
CA PHE A 380 -29.45 4.66 -9.52
C PHE A 380 -28.05 5.25 -9.34
N ALA A 381 -27.03 4.43 -9.09
CA ALA A 381 -25.65 4.89 -8.90
C ALA A 381 -24.90 5.11 -10.23
N LYS A 382 -25.40 4.52 -11.33
CA LYS A 382 -24.75 4.52 -12.65
C LYS A 382 -24.31 5.91 -13.11
N GLN A 383 -25.20 6.89 -13.06
CA GLN A 383 -24.89 8.25 -13.51
C GLN A 383 -23.79 8.89 -12.64
N GLY A 384 -23.90 8.78 -11.31
CA GLY A 384 -22.90 9.32 -10.40
C GLY A 384 -21.52 8.69 -10.57
N ILE A 385 -21.45 7.39 -10.85
CA ILE A 385 -20.19 6.69 -11.16
C ILE A 385 -19.60 7.19 -12.48
N ASN A 386 -20.41 7.30 -13.53
CA ASN A 386 -19.94 7.82 -14.82
C ASN A 386 -19.43 9.26 -14.72
N ASN A 387 -20.09 10.12 -13.94
CA ASN A 387 -19.61 11.48 -13.68
C ASN A 387 -18.24 11.48 -13.01
N LEU A 388 -18.01 10.60 -12.03
CA LEU A 388 -16.69 10.49 -11.37
C LEU A 388 -15.58 10.02 -12.32
N ILE A 389 -15.90 9.07 -13.21
CA ILE A 389 -14.95 8.58 -14.22
C ILE A 389 -14.67 9.67 -15.26
N GLU A 390 -15.72 10.35 -15.73
CA GLU A 390 -15.61 11.47 -16.66
C GLU A 390 -14.76 12.60 -16.09
N ASP A 391 -15.04 13.03 -14.86
CA ASP A 391 -14.25 14.05 -14.14
C ASP A 391 -12.79 13.64 -14.00
N ALA A 392 -12.51 12.35 -13.76
CA ALA A 392 -11.14 11.85 -13.68
C ALA A 392 -10.43 11.90 -15.05
N ILE A 393 -11.11 11.56 -16.14
CA ILE A 393 -10.57 11.67 -17.51
C ILE A 393 -10.29 13.12 -17.86
N LEU A 394 -11.24 14.03 -17.64
CA LEU A 394 -11.07 15.46 -17.93
C LEU A 394 -9.98 16.10 -17.06
N ARG A 395 -9.85 15.66 -15.80
CA ARG A 395 -8.75 16.05 -14.94
C ARG A 395 -7.41 15.56 -15.48
N ALA A 396 -7.32 14.31 -15.92
CA ALA A 396 -6.12 13.74 -16.50
C ALA A 396 -5.73 14.50 -17.78
N ASP A 397 -6.70 14.84 -18.63
CA ASP A 397 -6.48 15.66 -19.82
C ASP A 397 -5.89 17.03 -19.46
N LYS A 398 -6.54 17.74 -18.52
CA LYS A 398 -6.10 19.06 -18.07
C LYS A 398 -4.68 19.04 -17.50
N LEU A 399 -4.31 17.97 -16.80
CA LEU A 399 -3.00 17.75 -16.22
C LEU A 399 -1.96 17.22 -17.22
N GLY A 400 -2.26 17.11 -18.52
CA GLY A 400 -1.27 16.66 -19.50
C GLY A 400 -0.90 15.18 -19.43
N VAL A 401 -1.71 14.36 -18.73
CA VAL A 401 -1.52 12.90 -18.65
C VAL A 401 -1.57 12.30 -20.05
N LYS A 402 -0.66 11.37 -20.36
CA LYS A 402 -0.59 10.74 -21.68
C LYS A 402 -1.64 9.65 -21.82
N VAL A 403 -1.75 8.78 -20.81
CA VAL A 403 -2.70 7.66 -20.82
C VAL A 403 -3.44 7.56 -19.49
N ILE A 404 -4.76 7.43 -19.55
CA ILE A 404 -5.61 7.01 -18.43
C ILE A 404 -6.22 5.65 -18.74
N SER A 405 -5.88 4.64 -17.95
CA SER A 405 -6.42 3.29 -18.08
C SER A 405 -7.59 3.06 -17.13
N LEU A 406 -8.70 2.54 -17.65
CA LEU A 406 -9.92 2.24 -16.89
C LEU A 406 -9.86 0.80 -16.34
N ALA A 407 -9.74 0.64 -15.03
CA ALA A 407 -9.65 -0.67 -14.39
C ALA A 407 -11.03 -1.34 -14.25
N ALA A 408 -11.08 -2.66 -14.40
CA ALA A 408 -12.21 -3.51 -14.02
C ALA A 408 -13.60 -2.91 -14.34
N LEU A 409 -14.41 -2.55 -13.33
CA LEU A 409 -15.78 -2.06 -13.55
C LEU A 409 -15.84 -0.62 -14.09
N ASN A 410 -14.76 0.16 -14.02
CA ASN A 410 -14.68 1.49 -14.65
C ASN A 410 -14.75 1.42 -16.18
N LYS A 411 -14.51 0.25 -16.78
CA LYS A 411 -14.67 -0.04 -18.22
C LYS A 411 -15.79 -1.04 -18.51
N ASN A 412 -16.76 -1.17 -17.62
CA ASN A 412 -17.90 -2.07 -17.83
C ASN A 412 -18.75 -1.55 -19.02
N GLU A 413 -19.06 -2.45 -19.96
CA GLU A 413 -19.83 -2.11 -21.16
C GLU A 413 -21.26 -1.63 -20.85
N ALA A 414 -21.93 -2.26 -19.88
CA ALA A 414 -23.27 -1.84 -19.44
C ALA A 414 -23.25 -0.49 -18.71
N LEU A 415 -22.09 -0.07 -18.21
CA LEU A 415 -21.90 1.21 -17.52
C LEU A 415 -21.64 2.35 -18.52
N ASN A 416 -20.65 2.19 -19.41
CA ASN A 416 -20.14 3.27 -20.27
C ASN A 416 -19.61 2.81 -21.64
N GLY A 417 -20.02 1.62 -22.11
CA GLY A 417 -19.55 1.05 -23.37
C GLY A 417 -18.07 0.64 -23.36
N GLY A 418 -17.45 0.56 -22.17
CA GLY A 418 -16.03 0.31 -22.02
C GLY A 418 -15.17 1.51 -22.45
N GLY A 419 -15.61 2.70 -22.05
CA GLY A 419 -14.94 3.98 -22.28
C GLY A 419 -15.45 4.76 -23.50
N THR A 420 -16.20 4.14 -24.41
CA THR A 420 -16.70 4.80 -25.64
C THR A 420 -17.62 5.98 -25.33
N LEU A 421 -18.40 5.92 -24.26
CA LEU A 421 -19.23 7.03 -23.78
C LEU A 421 -18.43 8.33 -23.65
N PHE A 422 -17.23 8.26 -23.05
CA PHE A 422 -16.43 9.44 -22.76
C PHE A 422 -15.69 9.97 -23.98
N VAL A 423 -15.12 9.06 -24.79
CA VAL A 423 -14.41 9.43 -26.02
C VAL A 423 -15.37 10.05 -27.05
N ASN A 424 -16.59 9.52 -27.18
CA ASN A 424 -17.60 10.08 -28.08
C ASN A 424 -18.11 11.46 -27.60
N LYS A 425 -18.19 11.65 -26.29
CA LYS A 425 -18.62 12.92 -25.69
C LYS A 425 -17.55 14.00 -25.78
N HIS A 426 -16.28 13.60 -25.73
CA HIS A 426 -15.11 14.49 -25.76
C HIS A 426 -14.14 14.05 -26.87
N PRO A 427 -14.40 14.39 -28.14
CA PRO A 427 -13.58 13.93 -29.26
C PRO A 427 -12.16 14.52 -29.26
N ASP A 428 -11.98 15.69 -28.65
CA ASP A 428 -10.71 16.44 -28.63
C ASP A 428 -9.85 16.16 -27.38
N LEU A 429 -10.11 15.06 -26.67
CA LEU A 429 -9.22 14.62 -25.59
C LEU A 429 -7.79 14.52 -26.13
N ARG A 430 -6.81 14.96 -25.34
CA ARG A 430 -5.37 14.79 -25.51
C ARG A 430 -4.88 13.56 -24.75
N VAL A 431 -5.43 13.28 -23.57
CA VAL A 431 -5.19 12.02 -22.86
C VAL A 431 -5.79 10.84 -23.63
N ARG A 432 -5.07 9.71 -23.73
CA ARG A 432 -5.61 8.47 -24.30
C ARG A 432 -6.36 7.70 -23.24
N VAL A 433 -7.67 7.53 -23.42
CA VAL A 433 -8.47 6.57 -22.64
C VAL A 433 -8.21 5.16 -23.14
N VAL A 434 -7.80 4.27 -22.23
CA VAL A 434 -7.39 2.89 -22.54
C VAL A 434 -8.10 1.91 -21.62
N HIS A 435 -8.58 0.80 -22.15
CA HIS A 435 -9.15 -0.28 -21.34
C HIS A 435 -8.17 -1.43 -21.08
N GLY A 436 -7.07 -1.52 -21.84
CA GLY A 436 -6.03 -2.56 -21.70
C GLY A 436 -6.49 -4.00 -21.94
N ASN A 437 -7.69 -4.22 -22.50
CA ASN A 437 -8.21 -5.55 -22.78
C ASN A 437 -7.46 -6.23 -23.94
N THR A 438 -6.79 -5.48 -24.82
CA THR A 438 -5.99 -6.06 -25.91
C THR A 438 -4.80 -6.84 -25.34
N LEU A 439 -4.04 -6.24 -24.40
CA LEU A 439 -2.98 -6.99 -23.70
C LEU A 439 -3.56 -8.11 -22.83
N THR A 440 -4.74 -7.91 -22.24
CA THR A 440 -5.42 -8.98 -21.47
C THR A 440 -5.71 -10.19 -22.35
N ALA A 441 -6.22 -9.98 -23.58
CA ALA A 441 -6.42 -11.05 -24.55
C ALA A 441 -5.09 -11.69 -24.98
N ALA A 442 -4.05 -10.89 -25.21
CA ALA A 442 -2.73 -11.37 -25.58
C ALA A 442 -2.10 -12.30 -24.53
N VAL A 443 -2.21 -11.97 -23.24
CA VAL A 443 -1.72 -12.82 -22.14
C VAL A 443 -2.38 -14.20 -22.20
N ILE A 444 -3.72 -14.24 -22.26
CA ILE A 444 -4.48 -15.49 -22.33
C ILE A 444 -4.09 -16.31 -23.56
N LEU A 445 -3.95 -15.66 -24.71
CA LEU A 445 -3.63 -16.33 -25.97
C LEU A 445 -2.21 -16.92 -25.99
N ASN A 446 -1.25 -16.28 -25.31
CA ASN A 446 0.12 -16.77 -25.20
C ASN A 446 0.28 -17.91 -24.18
N GLU A 447 -0.66 -18.06 -23.25
CA GLU A 447 -0.71 -19.23 -22.36
C GLU A 447 -1.24 -20.50 -23.07
N ILE A 448 -1.97 -20.34 -24.18
CA ILE A 448 -2.53 -21.46 -24.92
C ILE A 448 -1.44 -22.13 -25.77
N PRO A 449 -1.21 -23.45 -25.63
CA PRO A 449 -0.20 -24.15 -26.40
C PRO A 449 -0.39 -23.98 -27.91
N LYS A 450 0.72 -23.85 -28.66
CA LYS A 450 0.69 -23.50 -30.09
C LYS A 450 0.05 -24.58 -30.97
N ASP A 451 0.07 -25.83 -30.52
CA ASP A 451 -0.41 -27.03 -31.21
C ASP A 451 -1.89 -27.35 -30.94
N VAL A 452 -2.57 -26.59 -30.07
CA VAL A 452 -4.00 -26.78 -29.77
C VAL A 452 -4.83 -26.71 -31.04
N LYS A 453 -5.68 -27.74 -31.25
CA LYS A 453 -6.57 -27.85 -32.41
C LYS A 453 -8.01 -27.44 -32.12
N GLU A 454 -8.44 -27.54 -30.87
CA GLU A 454 -9.80 -27.23 -30.46
C GLU A 454 -9.83 -26.61 -29.05
N VAL A 455 -10.63 -25.56 -28.87
CA VAL A 455 -10.85 -24.90 -27.58
C VAL A 455 -12.34 -24.79 -27.27
N PHE A 456 -12.68 -24.83 -25.99
CA PHE A 456 -14.02 -24.51 -25.51
C PHE A 456 -14.03 -23.15 -24.82
N LEU A 457 -14.85 -22.23 -25.32
CA LEU A 457 -14.87 -20.84 -24.88
C LEU A 457 -16.21 -20.48 -24.24
N THR A 458 -16.18 -20.15 -22.95
CA THR A 458 -17.32 -19.54 -22.26
C THR A 458 -17.21 -18.02 -22.29
N GLY A 459 -18.35 -17.31 -22.26
CA GLY A 459 -18.34 -15.87 -22.46
C GLY A 459 -17.89 -15.46 -23.87
N ALA A 460 -18.08 -16.34 -24.86
CA ALA A 460 -17.60 -16.18 -26.23
C ALA A 460 -18.13 -14.95 -26.97
N THR A 461 -19.26 -14.40 -26.53
CA THR A 461 -19.87 -13.18 -27.11
C THR A 461 -19.55 -11.91 -26.32
N SER A 462 -18.70 -11.99 -25.30
CA SER A 462 -18.14 -10.82 -24.63
C SER A 462 -17.06 -10.17 -25.49
N LYS A 463 -16.63 -8.96 -25.13
CA LYS A 463 -15.55 -8.24 -25.80
C LYS A 463 -14.25 -9.06 -25.90
N LEU A 464 -13.77 -9.60 -24.77
CA LEU A 464 -12.58 -10.47 -24.74
C LEU A 464 -12.84 -11.80 -25.44
N GLY A 465 -13.97 -12.45 -25.14
CA GLY A 465 -14.32 -13.74 -25.74
C GLY A 465 -14.38 -13.68 -27.27
N ARG A 466 -15.02 -12.65 -27.83
CA ARG A 466 -15.05 -12.39 -29.28
C ARG A 466 -13.64 -12.30 -29.85
N ALA A 467 -12.77 -11.49 -29.24
CA ALA A 467 -11.41 -11.27 -29.74
C ALA A 467 -10.57 -12.56 -29.71
N ILE A 468 -10.64 -13.31 -28.61
CA ILE A 468 -9.98 -14.61 -28.46
C ILE A 468 -10.50 -15.61 -29.51
N ALA A 469 -11.83 -15.68 -29.69
CA ALA A 469 -12.43 -16.57 -30.68
C ALA A 469 -11.95 -16.26 -32.10
N LEU A 470 -11.96 -14.99 -32.49
CA LEU A 470 -11.52 -14.55 -33.81
C LEU A 470 -10.03 -14.79 -34.01
N TYR A 471 -9.19 -14.51 -33.01
CA TYR A 471 -7.75 -14.74 -33.09
C TYR A 471 -7.42 -16.24 -33.29
N LEU A 472 -8.02 -17.11 -32.47
CA LEU A 472 -7.81 -18.55 -32.57
C LEU A 472 -8.38 -19.14 -33.88
N CYS A 473 -9.53 -18.64 -34.33
CA CYS A 473 -10.12 -18.99 -35.61
C CYS A 473 -9.18 -18.69 -36.79
N ARG A 474 -8.54 -17.50 -36.81
CA ARG A 474 -7.53 -17.13 -37.83
C ARG A 474 -6.27 -17.99 -37.78
N ARG A 475 -5.99 -18.64 -36.65
CA ARG A 475 -4.92 -19.65 -36.49
C ARG A 475 -5.35 -21.06 -36.91
N GLY A 476 -6.56 -21.24 -37.45
CA GLY A 476 -7.11 -22.56 -37.81
C GLY A 476 -7.49 -23.42 -36.60
N VAL A 477 -7.67 -22.83 -35.42
CA VAL A 477 -8.12 -23.55 -34.21
C VAL A 477 -9.64 -23.57 -34.19
N ARG A 478 -10.23 -24.74 -33.97
CA ARG A 478 -11.68 -24.90 -33.82
C ARG A 478 -12.14 -24.34 -32.46
N VAL A 479 -13.02 -23.34 -32.46
CA VAL A 479 -13.52 -22.68 -31.26
C VAL A 479 -14.97 -23.07 -31.02
N LEU A 480 -15.22 -23.86 -29.98
CA LEU A 480 -16.55 -24.19 -29.50
C LEU A 480 -17.07 -23.02 -28.65
N MET A 481 -17.88 -22.15 -29.25
CA MET A 481 -18.40 -20.93 -28.64
C MET A 481 -19.69 -21.21 -27.86
N LEU A 482 -19.62 -21.16 -26.53
CA LEU A 482 -20.80 -21.35 -25.68
C LEU A 482 -21.68 -20.10 -25.66
N THR A 483 -22.80 -20.14 -26.39
CA THR A 483 -23.80 -19.06 -26.42
C THR A 483 -25.18 -19.57 -26.82
N LEU A 484 -26.20 -19.10 -26.10
CA LEU A 484 -27.61 -19.35 -26.44
C LEU A 484 -28.11 -18.42 -27.56
N SER A 485 -27.44 -17.29 -27.80
CA SER A 485 -27.82 -16.34 -28.84
C SER A 485 -27.14 -16.70 -30.15
N THR A 486 -27.91 -17.27 -31.08
CA THR A 486 -27.49 -17.56 -32.46
C THR A 486 -27.17 -16.29 -33.23
N GLU A 487 -27.92 -15.22 -33.02
CA GLU A 487 -27.66 -13.91 -33.64
C GLU A 487 -26.27 -13.37 -33.29
N ARG A 488 -25.92 -13.36 -31.98
CA ARG A 488 -24.59 -12.90 -31.54
C ARG A 488 -23.47 -13.80 -32.07
N PHE A 489 -23.71 -15.11 -32.15
CA PHE A 489 -22.75 -16.04 -32.75
C PHE A 489 -22.54 -15.74 -34.23
N GLN A 490 -23.61 -15.66 -35.02
CA GLN A 490 -23.55 -15.40 -36.46
C GLN A 490 -22.89 -14.04 -36.76
N LYS A 491 -23.12 -13.03 -35.93
CA LYS A 491 -22.43 -11.74 -36.04
C LYS A 491 -20.91 -11.92 -35.95
N ILE A 492 -20.42 -12.62 -34.92
CA ILE A 492 -18.98 -12.88 -34.75
C ILE A 492 -18.44 -13.78 -35.86
N GLN A 493 -19.19 -14.79 -36.28
CA GLN A 493 -18.79 -15.68 -37.37
C GLN A 493 -18.55 -14.92 -38.68
N LYS A 494 -19.42 -13.96 -39.01
CA LYS A 494 -19.27 -13.10 -40.20
C LYS A 494 -18.07 -12.16 -40.15
N GLU A 495 -17.55 -11.86 -38.95
CA GLU A 495 -16.34 -11.05 -38.78
C GLU A 495 -15.04 -11.84 -39.03
N ALA A 496 -15.10 -13.18 -38.99
CA ALA A 496 -13.97 -14.01 -39.36
C ALA A 496 -13.78 -14.06 -40.88
N PRO A 497 -12.53 -14.14 -41.39
CA PRO A 497 -12.28 -14.33 -42.81
C PRO A 497 -12.99 -15.58 -43.33
N ALA A 498 -13.51 -15.52 -44.56
CA ALA A 498 -14.37 -16.57 -45.14
C ALA A 498 -13.78 -17.99 -45.03
N GLU A 499 -12.48 -18.13 -45.24
CA GLU A 499 -11.74 -19.39 -45.15
C GLU A 499 -11.70 -19.98 -43.72
N PHE A 500 -11.81 -19.15 -42.69
CA PHE A 500 -11.73 -19.57 -41.29
C PHE A 500 -13.09 -19.68 -40.59
N GLN A 501 -14.19 -19.20 -41.18
CA GLN A 501 -15.51 -19.16 -40.53
C GLN A 501 -16.01 -20.52 -40.00
N ASN A 502 -15.63 -21.62 -40.67
CA ASN A 502 -15.97 -22.98 -40.28
C ASN A 502 -15.30 -23.44 -38.98
N HIS A 503 -14.25 -22.74 -38.53
CA HIS A 503 -13.59 -23.02 -37.25
C HIS A 503 -14.39 -22.48 -36.06
N LEU A 504 -15.33 -21.54 -36.27
CA LEU A 504 -16.23 -21.07 -35.22
C LEU A 504 -17.47 -21.95 -35.18
N VAL A 505 -17.71 -22.61 -34.04
CA VAL A 505 -18.83 -23.54 -33.86
C VAL A 505 -19.68 -23.10 -32.68
N GLN A 506 -20.96 -22.85 -32.92
CA GLN A 506 -21.90 -22.55 -31.85
C GLN A 506 -22.19 -23.82 -31.04
N VAL A 507 -22.07 -23.72 -29.72
CA VAL A 507 -22.54 -24.74 -28.78
C VAL A 507 -23.42 -24.11 -27.71
N THR A 508 -24.44 -24.83 -27.25
CA THR A 508 -25.43 -24.31 -26.29
C THR A 508 -25.35 -24.96 -24.92
N LYS A 509 -24.56 -26.03 -24.79
CA LYS A 509 -24.43 -26.84 -23.57
C LYS A 509 -22.97 -27.21 -23.32
N TYR A 510 -22.60 -27.37 -22.04
CA TYR A 510 -21.25 -27.70 -21.61
C TYR A 510 -20.78 -29.11 -22.01
N ASN A 511 -21.71 -30.05 -22.22
CA ASN A 511 -21.37 -31.41 -22.65
C ASN A 511 -20.69 -31.46 -24.03
N ALA A 512 -20.87 -30.43 -24.86
CA ALA A 512 -20.14 -30.30 -26.12
C ALA A 512 -18.61 -30.26 -25.94
N ALA A 513 -18.14 -29.91 -24.74
CA ALA A 513 -16.72 -29.82 -24.41
C ALA A 513 -16.13 -31.08 -23.77
N GLN A 514 -16.87 -32.20 -23.73
CA GLN A 514 -16.45 -33.43 -23.03
C GLN A 514 -15.14 -34.06 -23.56
N HIS A 515 -14.70 -33.68 -24.76
CA HIS A 515 -13.45 -34.13 -25.37
C HIS A 515 -12.41 -33.01 -25.53
N CYS A 516 -12.73 -31.78 -25.12
CA CYS A 516 -11.84 -30.63 -25.25
C CYS A 516 -11.07 -30.39 -23.95
N LYS A 517 -9.74 -30.43 -24.02
CA LYS A 517 -8.84 -30.23 -22.85
C LYS A 517 -8.43 -28.78 -22.62
N THR A 518 -8.74 -27.87 -23.54
CA THR A 518 -8.35 -26.46 -23.44
C THR A 518 -9.61 -25.61 -23.26
N TRP A 519 -9.84 -25.18 -22.02
CA TRP A 519 -11.02 -24.39 -21.66
C TRP A 519 -10.62 -22.94 -21.45
N ILE A 520 -11.31 -22.02 -22.11
CA ILE A 520 -11.15 -20.58 -21.92
C ILE A 520 -12.42 -20.06 -21.23
N VAL A 521 -12.26 -19.57 -20.01
CA VAL A 521 -13.36 -19.29 -19.09
C VAL A 521 -13.59 -17.79 -18.98
N GLY A 522 -14.63 -17.32 -19.66
CA GLY A 522 -15.11 -15.92 -19.62
C GLY A 522 -16.39 -15.71 -18.82
N LYS A 523 -16.94 -16.77 -18.21
CA LYS A 523 -18.13 -16.74 -17.34
C LYS A 523 -17.88 -17.62 -16.12
N TRP A 524 -18.48 -17.27 -14.99
CA TRP A 524 -18.35 -18.04 -13.77
C TRP A 524 -18.96 -19.43 -13.96
N LEU A 525 -18.26 -20.48 -13.49
CA LEU A 525 -18.65 -21.88 -13.66
C LEU A 525 -18.93 -22.55 -12.33
N THR A 526 -20.11 -23.15 -12.23
CA THR A 526 -20.50 -24.04 -11.13
C THR A 526 -19.71 -25.36 -11.18
N PRO A 527 -19.59 -26.07 -10.05
CA PRO A 527 -19.00 -27.43 -10.01
C PRO A 527 -19.58 -28.40 -11.04
N ARG A 528 -20.89 -28.34 -11.30
CA ARG A 528 -21.59 -29.18 -12.28
C ARG A 528 -21.24 -28.82 -13.73
N GLU A 529 -20.94 -27.55 -14.01
CA GLU A 529 -20.49 -27.15 -15.34
C GLU A 529 -19.03 -27.58 -15.57
N GLN A 530 -18.19 -27.46 -14.54
CA GLN A 530 -16.81 -27.94 -14.57
C GLN A 530 -16.70 -29.47 -14.71
N SER A 531 -17.72 -30.24 -14.30
CA SER A 531 -17.70 -31.72 -14.42
C SER A 531 -17.68 -32.23 -15.85
N TRP A 532 -18.03 -31.40 -16.83
CA TRP A 532 -17.96 -31.73 -18.26
C TRP A 532 -16.56 -31.64 -18.85
N ALA A 533 -15.62 -30.98 -18.18
CA ALA A 533 -14.24 -30.99 -18.63
C ALA A 533 -13.69 -32.43 -18.58
N PRO A 534 -12.88 -32.91 -19.55
CA PRO A 534 -12.16 -34.18 -19.44
C PRO A 534 -11.00 -34.10 -18.43
N GLU A 535 -10.49 -35.25 -18.00
CA GLU A 535 -9.28 -35.30 -17.17
C GLU A 535 -8.07 -34.72 -17.93
N GLY A 536 -7.19 -34.00 -17.22
CA GLY A 536 -6.07 -33.28 -17.81
C GLY A 536 -6.44 -31.95 -18.49
N THR A 537 -7.67 -31.47 -18.31
CA THR A 537 -8.06 -30.13 -18.81
C THR A 537 -7.30 -29.03 -18.08
N HIS A 538 -6.90 -28.00 -18.83
CA HIS A 538 -6.44 -26.73 -18.28
C HIS A 538 -7.50 -25.64 -18.51
N PHE A 539 -7.86 -24.91 -17.46
CA PHE A 539 -8.79 -23.78 -17.49
C PHE A 539 -8.01 -22.46 -17.54
N HIS A 540 -7.93 -21.83 -18.71
CA HIS A 540 -7.47 -20.45 -18.87
C HIS A 540 -8.58 -19.49 -18.47
N GLN A 541 -8.32 -18.49 -17.62
CA GLN A 541 -9.39 -17.70 -17.00
C GLN A 541 -9.23 -16.19 -17.22
N PHE A 542 -10.31 -15.54 -17.67
CA PHE A 542 -10.42 -14.08 -17.64
C PHE A 542 -11.68 -13.59 -16.95
N VAL A 543 -12.47 -14.51 -16.40
CA VAL A 543 -13.57 -14.20 -15.50
C VAL A 543 -13.01 -13.66 -14.18
N VAL A 544 -13.61 -12.58 -13.68
CA VAL A 544 -13.28 -12.00 -12.37
C VAL A 544 -14.55 -11.98 -11.52
N PRO A 545 -14.54 -12.58 -10.30
CA PRO A 545 -13.45 -13.34 -9.70
C PRO A 545 -13.18 -14.69 -10.41
N PRO A 546 -12.00 -15.32 -10.21
CA PRO A 546 -11.70 -16.66 -10.71
C PRO A 546 -12.72 -17.71 -10.28
N ILE A 547 -12.85 -18.81 -11.05
CA ILE A 547 -13.71 -19.93 -10.66
C ILE A 547 -13.07 -20.74 -9.54
N LEU A 548 -13.89 -21.46 -8.78
CA LEU A 548 -13.40 -22.38 -7.75
C LEU A 548 -12.75 -23.62 -8.38
N ASN A 549 -11.59 -24.02 -7.86
CA ASN A 549 -10.83 -25.19 -8.32
C ASN A 549 -11.50 -26.50 -7.85
N PHE A 550 -12.56 -26.95 -8.52
CA PHE A 550 -13.35 -28.12 -8.11
C PHE A 550 -12.81 -29.46 -8.64
N ARG A 551 -12.23 -29.47 -9.84
CA ARG A 551 -11.78 -30.69 -10.55
C ARG A 551 -10.32 -31.00 -10.21
N ARG A 552 -10.10 -31.99 -9.33
CA ARG A 552 -8.74 -32.38 -8.87
C ARG A 552 -7.77 -32.82 -9.97
N LYS A 553 -8.27 -33.41 -11.05
CA LYS A 553 -7.46 -33.88 -12.20
C LYS A 553 -7.38 -32.84 -13.33
N CYS A 554 -7.63 -31.57 -13.03
CA CYS A 554 -7.54 -30.45 -13.95
C CYS A 554 -6.67 -29.36 -13.33
N THR A 555 -6.10 -28.50 -14.16
CA THR A 555 -5.32 -27.34 -13.73
C THR A 555 -6.05 -26.05 -14.08
N TYR A 556 -5.77 -24.99 -13.31
CA TYR A 556 -6.47 -23.72 -13.40
C TYR A 556 -5.42 -22.62 -13.55
N GLY A 557 -5.50 -21.86 -14.63
CA GLY A 557 -4.67 -20.69 -14.86
C GLY A 557 -5.09 -19.54 -13.95
N ASP A 558 -4.12 -18.69 -13.64
CA ASP A 558 -4.34 -17.45 -12.89
C ASP A 558 -5.04 -16.40 -13.76
N LEU A 559 -5.44 -15.29 -13.14
CA LEU A 559 -5.94 -14.13 -13.88
C LEU A 559 -4.82 -13.54 -14.74
N ALA A 560 -5.18 -13.11 -15.95
CA ALA A 560 -4.27 -12.42 -16.86
C ALA A 560 -3.57 -11.24 -16.17
N ALA A 561 -2.27 -11.40 -15.95
CA ALA A 561 -1.43 -10.48 -15.18
C ALA A 561 -0.03 -10.42 -15.78
N MET A 562 0.67 -9.33 -15.48
CA MET A 562 2.03 -9.08 -15.98
C MET A 562 2.91 -8.64 -14.83
N ARG A 563 4.14 -9.15 -14.81
CA ARG A 563 5.19 -8.66 -13.92
C ARG A 563 5.74 -7.35 -14.48
N LEU A 564 5.85 -6.34 -13.63
CA LEU A 564 6.46 -5.06 -13.97
C LEU A 564 7.97 -5.25 -14.22
N PRO A 565 8.59 -4.35 -15.01
CA PRO A 565 10.03 -4.39 -15.27
C PRO A 565 10.86 -4.31 -13.97
N LYS A 566 12.03 -4.97 -13.94
CA LYS A 566 12.90 -5.03 -12.76
C LYS A 566 13.45 -3.66 -12.32
N ASP A 567 13.48 -2.68 -13.23
CA ASP A 567 13.92 -1.31 -13.02
C ASP A 567 12.81 -0.38 -12.49
N VAL A 568 11.61 -0.90 -12.21
CA VAL A 568 10.54 -0.13 -11.56
C VAL A 568 10.93 0.28 -10.14
N GLN A 569 10.61 1.51 -9.75
CA GLN A 569 10.98 2.11 -8.46
C GLN A 569 9.74 2.58 -7.68
N GLY A 570 9.82 2.48 -6.36
CA GLY A 570 8.79 3.02 -5.46
C GLY A 570 7.47 2.24 -5.47
N VAL A 571 7.46 0.99 -5.93
CA VAL A 571 6.30 0.10 -5.84
C VAL A 571 6.30 -0.54 -4.45
N GLY A 572 5.39 -0.10 -3.58
CA GLY A 572 5.20 -0.63 -2.23
C GLY A 572 3.83 -1.25 -1.97
N THR A 573 3.01 -1.40 -3.01
CA THR A 573 1.62 -1.87 -2.90
C THR A 573 1.34 -2.96 -3.93
N CYS A 574 0.74 -4.06 -3.49
CA CYS A 574 0.19 -5.08 -4.38
C CYS A 574 -1.13 -4.63 -4.99
N GLU A 575 -1.37 -5.02 -6.24
CA GLU A 575 -2.64 -4.77 -6.91
C GLU A 575 -3.66 -5.86 -6.56
N TYR A 576 -4.49 -5.60 -5.54
CA TYR A 576 -5.48 -6.55 -5.03
C TYR A 576 -4.83 -7.89 -4.64
N THR A 577 -5.17 -9.00 -5.31
CA THR A 577 -4.62 -10.34 -5.03
C THR A 577 -3.31 -10.63 -5.77
N MET A 578 -2.79 -9.70 -6.56
CA MET A 578 -1.56 -9.90 -7.31
C MET A 578 -0.33 -9.97 -6.39
N GLU A 579 0.65 -10.77 -6.77
CA GLU A 579 1.96 -10.81 -6.12
C GLU A 579 2.69 -9.47 -6.19
N ARG A 580 3.72 -9.32 -5.36
CA ARG A 580 4.59 -8.14 -5.37
C ARG A 580 5.24 -7.96 -6.75
N GLY A 581 5.11 -6.75 -7.29
CA GLY A 581 5.62 -6.40 -8.61
C GLY A 581 4.80 -6.95 -9.78
N VAL A 582 3.61 -7.51 -9.52
CA VAL A 582 2.67 -7.98 -10.54
C VAL A 582 1.45 -7.07 -10.56
N VAL A 583 0.97 -6.73 -11.75
CA VAL A 583 -0.25 -5.94 -11.99
C VAL A 583 -1.18 -6.70 -12.94
N HIS A 584 -2.48 -6.40 -12.93
CA HIS A 584 -3.38 -7.01 -13.91
C HIS A 584 -2.97 -6.62 -15.34
N ALA A 585 -3.21 -7.49 -16.31
CA ALA A 585 -2.84 -7.25 -17.71
C ALA A 585 -3.46 -5.95 -18.28
N CYS A 586 -4.62 -5.52 -17.76
CA CYS A 586 -5.22 -4.25 -18.17
C CYS A 586 -4.52 -2.99 -17.63
N HIS A 587 -3.87 -3.07 -16.48
CA HIS A 587 -2.97 -2.03 -16.00
C HIS A 587 -1.75 -1.99 -16.91
N ALA A 588 -1.09 -3.13 -17.10
CA ALA A 588 0.07 -3.27 -17.97
C ALA A 588 -0.21 -2.80 -19.41
N GLY A 589 -1.40 -3.06 -19.95
CA GLY A 589 -1.78 -2.60 -21.29
C GLY A 589 -1.80 -1.08 -21.41
N GLY A 590 -2.33 -0.39 -20.40
CA GLY A 590 -2.26 1.07 -20.32
C GLY A 590 -0.83 1.60 -20.16
N LEU A 591 0.00 0.90 -19.40
CA LEU A 591 1.42 1.24 -19.25
C LEU A 591 2.17 1.09 -20.58
N VAL A 592 1.97 -0.01 -21.30
CA VAL A 592 2.57 -0.25 -22.63
C VAL A 592 2.11 0.81 -23.62
N HIS A 593 0.82 1.17 -23.61
CA HIS A 593 0.29 2.24 -24.47
C HIS A 593 1.03 3.57 -24.26
N MET A 594 1.37 3.90 -23.01
CA MET A 594 2.14 5.10 -22.65
C MET A 594 3.60 4.99 -23.06
N LEU A 595 4.25 3.85 -22.84
CA LEU A 595 5.65 3.61 -23.19
C LEU A 595 5.88 3.63 -24.71
N GLU A 596 4.95 3.08 -25.49
CA GLU A 596 5.03 3.07 -26.96
C GLU A 596 4.53 4.39 -27.60
N GLY A 597 3.99 5.32 -26.80
CA GLY A 597 3.51 6.61 -27.30
C GLY A 597 2.34 6.50 -28.29
N TRP A 598 1.49 5.48 -28.14
CA TRP A 598 0.37 5.30 -29.06
C TRP A 598 -0.68 6.42 -28.92
N GLU A 599 -1.20 6.89 -30.06
CA GLU A 599 -2.07 8.08 -30.11
C GLU A 599 -3.58 7.76 -30.19
N HIS A 600 -3.93 6.48 -30.32
CA HIS A 600 -5.32 6.04 -30.43
C HIS A 600 -5.95 5.80 -29.06
N HIS A 601 -7.26 5.94 -28.95
CA HIS A 601 -7.98 5.40 -27.80
C HIS A 601 -8.09 3.88 -27.91
N GLU A 602 -7.92 3.16 -26.80
CA GLU A 602 -8.21 1.73 -26.74
C GLU A 602 -9.51 1.53 -25.94
N VAL A 603 -10.64 1.78 -26.60
CA VAL A 603 -12.00 1.66 -26.03
C VAL A 603 -12.89 0.87 -26.98
N GLY A 604 -14.06 0.43 -26.51
CA GLY A 604 -14.98 -0.31 -27.39
C GLY A 604 -14.47 -1.72 -27.72
N ALA A 605 -14.68 -2.20 -28.93
CA ALA A 605 -14.29 -3.58 -29.31
C ALA A 605 -12.76 -3.73 -29.41
N ILE A 606 -12.24 -4.91 -29.08
CA ILE A 606 -10.81 -5.22 -29.24
C ILE A 606 -10.51 -5.44 -30.72
N ASP A 607 -9.48 -4.75 -31.19
CA ASP A 607 -8.85 -4.98 -32.48
C ASP A 607 -7.95 -6.22 -32.41
N VAL A 608 -8.30 -7.24 -33.19
CA VAL A 608 -7.62 -8.54 -33.19
C VAL A 608 -6.21 -8.41 -33.79
N ASP A 609 -6.01 -7.49 -34.74
CA ASP A 609 -4.73 -7.31 -35.44
C ASP A 609 -3.66 -6.67 -34.55
N ARG A 610 -4.09 -6.02 -33.46
CA ARG A 610 -3.19 -5.42 -32.47
C ARG A 610 -2.73 -6.35 -31.36
N ILE A 611 -3.31 -7.55 -31.24
CA ILE A 611 -3.00 -8.47 -30.13
C ILE A 611 -1.51 -8.81 -30.08
N ASP A 612 -0.93 -9.24 -31.20
CA ASP A 612 0.49 -9.61 -31.27
C ASP A 612 1.38 -8.36 -31.13
N ILE A 613 0.99 -7.24 -31.73
CA ILE A 613 1.72 -5.96 -31.63
C ILE A 613 1.85 -5.53 -30.16
N VAL A 614 0.75 -5.63 -29.40
CA VAL A 614 0.69 -5.25 -27.99
C VAL A 614 1.47 -6.22 -27.11
N TRP A 615 1.42 -7.52 -27.42
CA TRP A 615 2.22 -8.53 -26.75
C TRP A 615 3.72 -8.27 -26.89
N GLU A 616 4.19 -8.12 -28.13
CA GLU A 616 5.59 -7.88 -28.44
C GLU A 616 6.07 -6.56 -27.83
N ALA A 617 5.23 -5.52 -27.84
CA ALA A 617 5.52 -4.26 -27.15
C ALA A 617 5.68 -4.45 -25.63
N ALA A 618 4.83 -5.26 -25.00
CA ALA A 618 4.95 -5.56 -23.57
C ALA A 618 6.28 -6.25 -23.25
N MET A 619 6.66 -7.26 -24.04
CA MET A 619 7.93 -7.98 -23.87
C MET A 619 9.14 -7.06 -24.11
N ARG A 620 9.13 -6.24 -25.18
CA ARG A 620 10.19 -5.25 -25.45
C ARG A 620 10.39 -4.25 -24.31
N ASN A 621 9.29 -3.86 -23.65
CA ASN A 621 9.35 -2.95 -22.51
C ASN A 621 9.80 -3.63 -21.20
N GLY A 622 10.08 -4.93 -21.21
CA GLY A 622 10.59 -5.69 -20.08
C GLY A 622 9.50 -6.14 -19.10
N LEU A 623 8.22 -6.10 -19.51
CA LEU A 623 7.17 -6.82 -18.81
C LEU A 623 7.26 -8.31 -19.14
N SER A 624 6.83 -9.18 -18.23
CA SER A 624 6.76 -10.62 -18.48
C SER A 624 5.43 -11.19 -18.01
N SER A 625 5.00 -12.30 -18.61
CA SER A 625 3.84 -13.04 -18.10
C SER A 625 4.16 -13.60 -16.71
N VAL A 626 3.13 -13.80 -15.88
CA VAL A 626 3.27 -14.48 -14.58
C VAL A 626 3.43 -15.99 -14.79
N SER A 627 2.75 -16.54 -15.80
CA SER A 627 2.77 -17.94 -16.19
C SER A 627 4.06 -18.41 -16.88
N SER A 628 4.95 -17.49 -17.30
CA SER A 628 6.19 -17.83 -18.03
C SER A 628 7.39 -18.19 -17.15
N LEU A 629 7.17 -18.50 -15.86
CA LEU A 629 8.24 -18.84 -14.89
C LEU A 629 8.12 -20.27 -14.32
N SER A 630 7.35 -21.14 -14.99
CA SER A 630 7.32 -22.57 -14.69
C SER A 630 8.18 -23.41 -15.65
N GLU A 631 9.33 -22.88 -16.07
CA GLU A 631 10.42 -23.65 -16.70
C GLU A 631 11.68 -23.59 -15.84
#